data_AF-A0A6L9K989-F1
#
_entry.id   AF-A0A6L9K989-F1
#
_cell.length_a   1.000
_cell.length_b   1.000
_cell.length_c   1.000
_cell.angle_alpha   90.00
_cell.angle_beta   90.00
_cell.angle_gamma   90.00
#
_symmetry.space_group_name_H-M   'P 1'
#
loop_
_entity.id
_entity.type
_entity.pdbx_description
1 polymer ?
#
loop_
_entity_poly.entity_id
_entity_poly.type
_entity_poly.pdbx_seq_one_letter_code
_entity_poly.pdbx_strand_id
1 'polypeptide(L)'
;MKKIIQLIVFILFLTFTSTVAQKTGKASFYSSKLQGRHTSDGGKYHPDSLTCAHLTYPFGTLLKVRNPKNDKEVIVKVTDRGPHTRNRLIDLSYSAAKQLDIVRNGIATVEITKLDYYPILLSLIPIPRVLLSVQDIYEVTDLINSKYR
;
A
#
# COMPACT_ATOMS: atom_id res chain seq x y z
N MET A 1 23.14 38.94 1.94
CA MET A 1 21.72 38.56 1.83
C MET A 1 21.43 37.63 0.65
N LYS A 2 21.77 38.01 -0.61
CA LYS A 2 21.50 37.16 -1.81
C LYS A 2 22.11 35.75 -1.76
N LYS A 3 23.34 35.60 -1.25
CA LYS A 3 24.01 34.28 -1.09
C LYS A 3 23.35 33.37 -0.04
N ILE A 4 22.73 33.95 1.00
CA ILE A 4 22.01 33.20 2.04
C ILE A 4 20.68 32.68 1.48
N ILE A 5 19.98 33.50 0.68
CA ILE A 5 18.75 33.10 -0.02
C ILE A 5 19.04 31.97 -1.02
N GLN A 6 20.13 32.07 -1.79
CA GLN A 6 20.56 31.00 -2.71
C GLN A 6 20.92 29.70 -1.98
N LEU A 7 21.54 29.79 -0.80
CA LEU A 7 21.86 28.61 0.01
C LEU A 7 20.60 27.96 0.59
N ILE A 8 19.61 28.75 1.04
CA ILE A 8 18.32 28.24 1.53
C ILE A 8 17.54 27.56 0.39
N VAL A 9 17.50 28.17 -0.81
CA VAL A 9 16.85 27.58 -1.99
C VAL A 9 17.56 26.29 -2.42
N PHE A 10 18.88 26.23 -2.36
CA PHE A 10 19.65 25.02 -2.66
C PHE A 10 19.41 23.89 -1.64
N ILE A 11 19.29 24.21 -0.35
CA ILE A 11 18.97 23.23 0.71
C ILE A 11 17.53 22.73 0.57
N LEU A 12 16.58 23.60 0.21
CA LEU A 12 15.19 23.21 -0.10
C LEU A 12 15.10 22.26 -1.31
N PHE A 13 15.96 22.45 -2.31
CA PHE A 13 16.02 21.57 -3.50
C PHE A 13 16.66 20.19 -3.19
N LEU A 14 17.47 20.10 -2.13
CA LEU A 14 18.11 18.86 -1.68
C LEU A 14 17.22 18.00 -0.78
N THR A 15 16.13 18.55 -0.24
CA THR A 15 15.22 17.82 0.62
C THR A 15 14.00 17.36 -0.16
N PHE A 16 13.82 16.03 -0.20
CA PHE A 16 12.55 15.33 -0.46
C PHE A 16 12.31 14.72 -1.85
N THR A 17 13.19 13.80 -2.27
CA THR A 17 12.78 12.70 -3.15
C THR A 17 12.37 11.49 -2.32
N SER A 18 11.16 11.52 -1.76
CA SER A 18 10.55 10.30 -1.21
C SER A 18 10.12 9.42 -2.37
N THR A 19 11.04 8.63 -2.91
CA THR A 19 10.70 7.61 -3.90
C THR A 19 9.77 6.61 -3.23
N VAL A 20 8.52 6.51 -3.71
CA VAL A 20 7.61 5.44 -3.29
C VAL A 20 8.18 4.14 -3.84
N ALA A 21 8.96 3.44 -3.01
CA ALA A 21 9.66 2.23 -3.40
C ALA A 21 8.64 1.11 -3.66
N GLN A 22 8.36 0.86 -4.94
CA GLN A 22 7.56 -0.25 -5.40
C GLN A 22 8.43 -1.50 -5.50
N LYS A 23 7.97 -2.61 -4.89
CA LYS A 23 8.67 -3.91 -4.96
C LYS A 23 7.86 -4.89 -5.77
N THR A 24 8.51 -5.62 -6.67
CA THR A 24 7.87 -6.62 -7.52
C THR A 24 8.30 -8.03 -7.10
N GLY A 25 7.36 -8.97 -7.09
CA GLY A 25 7.65 -10.36 -6.73
C GLY A 25 6.43 -11.25 -6.80
N LYS A 26 6.55 -12.51 -6.36
CA LYS A 26 5.43 -13.46 -6.40
C LYS A 26 4.54 -13.33 -5.17
N ALA A 27 3.24 -13.23 -5.39
CA ALA A 27 2.23 -13.43 -4.36
C ALA A 27 1.70 -14.86 -4.41
N SER A 28 1.37 -15.40 -3.23
CA SER A 28 0.45 -16.52 -3.09
C SER A 28 -0.63 -16.17 -2.06
N PHE A 29 -1.42 -17.14 -1.60
CA PHE A 29 -2.43 -16.91 -0.58
C PHE A 29 -2.59 -18.10 0.37
N TYR A 30 -3.14 -17.82 1.54
CA TYR A 30 -3.35 -18.82 2.58
C TYR A 30 -4.33 -19.91 2.18
N SER A 31 -4.02 -21.15 2.54
CA SER A 31 -4.96 -22.27 2.46
C SER A 31 -6.15 -22.04 3.41
N SER A 32 -7.34 -22.52 3.02
CA SER A 32 -8.54 -22.53 3.87
C SER A 32 -8.32 -23.23 5.21
N LYS A 33 -7.40 -24.21 5.27
CA LYS A 33 -7.03 -24.93 6.49
C LYS A 33 -6.40 -24.05 7.58
N LEU A 34 -5.98 -22.83 7.25
CA LEU A 34 -5.39 -21.90 8.21
C LEU A 34 -6.43 -21.08 8.97
N GLN A 35 -7.72 -21.13 8.58
CA GLN A 35 -8.78 -20.35 9.23
C GLN A 35 -8.78 -20.55 10.75
N GLY A 36 -8.83 -19.44 11.49
CA GLY A 36 -8.85 -19.41 12.94
C GLY A 36 -7.51 -19.66 13.64
N ARG A 37 -6.44 -19.97 12.89
CA ARG A 37 -5.09 -20.10 13.47
C ARG A 37 -4.53 -18.73 13.83
N HIS A 38 -3.65 -18.71 14.83
CA HIS A 38 -2.97 -17.49 15.22
C HIS A 38 -2.00 -17.01 14.14
N THR A 39 -2.02 -15.70 13.89
CA THR A 39 -1.05 -14.97 13.07
C THR A 39 0.06 -14.42 13.95
N SER A 40 1.19 -14.03 13.34
CA SER A 40 2.36 -13.54 14.08
C SER A 40 2.14 -12.21 14.81
N ASP A 41 1.08 -11.45 14.48
CA ASP A 41 0.64 -10.28 15.25
C ASP A 41 -0.19 -10.63 16.51
N GLY A 42 -0.43 -11.93 16.76
CA GLY A 42 -1.23 -12.44 17.88
C GLY A 42 -2.72 -12.60 17.57
N GLY A 43 -3.21 -12.04 16.46
CA GLY A 43 -4.59 -12.19 15.99
C GLY A 43 -4.90 -13.59 15.47
N LYS A 44 -6.12 -13.79 14.93
CA LYS A 44 -6.52 -15.01 14.22
C LYS A 44 -6.75 -14.73 12.75
N TYR A 45 -6.30 -15.64 11.89
CA TYR A 45 -6.55 -15.53 10.45
C TYR A 45 -8.03 -15.78 10.12
N HIS A 46 -8.62 -14.85 9.37
CA HIS A 46 -9.94 -14.98 8.77
C HIS A 46 -9.83 -14.83 7.25
N PRO A 47 -10.35 -15.80 6.45
CA PRO A 47 -10.26 -15.76 4.99
C PRO A 47 -10.86 -14.51 4.34
N ASP A 48 -11.88 -13.93 4.98
CA ASP A 48 -12.62 -12.77 4.47
C ASP A 48 -11.92 -11.43 4.74
N SER A 49 -10.92 -11.42 5.63
CA SER A 49 -10.13 -10.23 5.95
C SER A 49 -9.21 -9.81 4.81
N LEU A 50 -8.85 -8.54 4.73
CA LEU A 50 -7.84 -8.03 3.79
C LEU A 50 -6.48 -7.91 4.49
N THR A 51 -5.81 -9.04 4.64
CA THR A 51 -4.54 -9.15 5.37
C THR A 51 -3.49 -9.91 4.58
N CYS A 52 -2.24 -9.82 5.02
CA CYS A 52 -1.11 -10.54 4.42
C CYS A 52 0.00 -10.89 5.42
N ALA A 53 0.82 -11.88 5.05
CA ALA A 53 2.15 -12.10 5.60
C ALA A 53 3.22 -11.40 4.77
N HIS A 54 4.15 -10.73 5.44
CA HIS A 54 5.36 -10.18 4.83
C HIS A 54 6.57 -10.28 5.78
N LEU A 55 7.77 -10.45 5.21
CA LEU A 55 9.00 -10.77 5.97
C LEU A 55 9.43 -9.62 6.89
N THR A 56 9.44 -8.38 6.38
CA THR A 56 10.09 -7.26 7.07
C THR A 56 9.20 -6.06 7.41
N TYR A 57 8.07 -5.83 6.72
CA TYR A 57 7.19 -4.72 7.07
C TYR A 57 6.61 -4.89 8.48
N PRO A 58 6.57 -3.81 9.30
CA PRO A 58 5.95 -3.84 10.62
C PRO A 58 4.49 -4.32 10.56
N PHE A 59 4.02 -4.97 11.62
CA PHE A 59 2.60 -5.30 11.72
C PHE A 59 1.75 -4.02 11.71
N GLY A 60 0.57 -4.09 11.10
CA GLY A 60 -0.30 -2.94 10.87
C GLY A 60 0.04 -2.11 9.63
N THR A 61 1.20 -2.34 8.98
CA THR A 61 1.54 -1.65 7.72
C THR A 61 0.47 -1.95 6.67
N LEU A 62 -0.01 -0.91 5.98
CA LEU A 62 -0.89 -1.05 4.83
C LEU A 62 -0.06 -1.11 3.54
N LEU A 63 -0.33 -2.12 2.73
CA LEU A 63 0.30 -2.32 1.43
C LEU A 63 -0.78 -2.29 0.36
N LYS A 64 -0.59 -1.45 -0.66
CA LYS A 64 -1.30 -1.59 -1.92
C LYS A 64 -0.62 -2.67 -2.74
N VAL A 65 -1.38 -3.67 -3.16
CA VAL A 65 -0.91 -4.79 -3.97
C VAL A 65 -1.60 -4.69 -5.32
N ARG A 66 -0.83 -4.65 -6.40
CA ARG A 66 -1.32 -4.62 -7.78
C ARG A 66 -0.93 -5.89 -8.52
N ASN A 67 -1.85 -6.45 -9.28
CA ASN A 67 -1.56 -7.48 -10.25
C ASN A 67 -1.41 -6.84 -11.65
N PRO A 68 -0.19 -6.65 -12.17
CA PRO A 68 0.04 -5.95 -13.43
C PRO A 68 -0.51 -6.70 -14.66
N LYS A 69 -0.92 -7.96 -14.51
CA LYS A 69 -1.53 -8.73 -15.61
C LYS A 69 -2.96 -8.29 -15.94
N ASN A 70 -3.69 -7.77 -14.94
CA ASN A 70 -5.11 -7.42 -15.07
C ASN A 70 -5.46 -6.06 -14.44
N ASP A 71 -4.45 -5.31 -14.01
CA ASP A 71 -4.54 -4.01 -13.34
C ASP A 71 -5.43 -3.96 -12.08
N LYS A 72 -5.79 -5.12 -11.52
CA LYS A 72 -6.55 -5.17 -10.27
C LYS A 72 -5.63 -4.84 -9.08
N GLU A 73 -6.20 -4.12 -8.13
CA GLU A 73 -5.50 -3.68 -6.91
C GLU A 73 -6.30 -4.04 -5.66
N VAL A 74 -5.58 -4.26 -4.55
CA VAL A 74 -6.17 -4.45 -3.22
C VAL A 74 -5.27 -3.84 -2.16
N ILE A 75 -5.85 -3.25 -1.12
CA ILE A 75 -5.10 -2.78 0.06
C ILE A 75 -5.21 -3.85 1.13
N VAL A 76 -4.06 -4.28 1.68
CA VAL A 76 -3.97 -5.29 2.72
C VAL A 76 -3.18 -4.78 3.92
N LYS A 77 -3.52 -5.29 5.11
CA LYS A 77 -2.78 -5.04 6.34
C LYS A 77 -1.80 -6.19 6.63
N VAL A 78 -0.56 -5.86 6.97
CA VAL A 78 0.43 -6.84 7.42
C VAL A 78 0.04 -7.32 8.82
N THR A 79 -0.32 -8.59 8.95
CA THR A 79 -0.70 -9.22 10.24
C THR A 79 0.15 -10.43 10.58
N ASP A 80 1.02 -10.85 9.67
CA ASP A 80 1.72 -12.12 9.83
C ASP A 80 3.14 -12.07 9.22
N ARG A 81 3.96 -13.08 9.54
CA ARG A 81 5.32 -13.24 9.04
C ARG A 81 5.41 -14.38 8.04
N GLY A 82 6.39 -14.26 7.15
CA GLY A 82 6.50 -15.06 5.94
C GLY A 82 6.45 -14.17 4.70
N PRO A 83 6.42 -14.72 3.49
CA PRO A 83 6.43 -16.15 3.18
C PRO A 83 7.80 -16.80 3.50
N HIS A 84 7.81 -18.01 4.05
CA HIS A 84 9.07 -18.73 4.34
C HIS A 84 9.62 -19.52 3.14
N THR A 85 8.85 -19.61 2.05
CA THR A 85 9.35 -20.21 0.80
C THR A 85 10.14 -19.18 0.02
N ARG A 86 11.30 -19.60 -0.47
CA ARG A 86 12.15 -18.81 -1.35
C ARG A 86 11.33 -18.30 -2.55
N ASN A 87 11.59 -17.06 -2.97
CA ASN A 87 10.97 -16.40 -4.13
C ASN A 87 9.49 -15.97 -3.98
N ARG A 88 8.88 -16.04 -2.79
CA ARG A 88 7.58 -15.40 -2.52
C ARG A 88 7.76 -14.08 -1.76
N LEU A 89 7.18 -13.01 -2.29
CA LEU A 89 7.24 -11.67 -1.73
C LEU A 89 6.17 -11.47 -0.64
N ILE A 90 4.97 -12.02 -0.85
CA ILE A 90 3.80 -11.77 0.00
C ILE A 90 2.85 -12.97 -0.05
N ASP A 91 2.26 -13.34 1.09
CA ASP A 91 1.16 -14.30 1.16
C ASP A 91 -0.11 -13.57 1.59
N LEU A 92 -1.13 -13.58 0.72
CA LEU A 92 -2.37 -12.84 0.90
C LEU A 92 -3.43 -13.67 1.62
N SER A 93 -4.41 -13.01 2.20
CA SER A 93 -5.68 -13.66 2.55
C SER A 93 -6.42 -14.14 1.29
N TYR A 94 -7.34 -15.08 1.48
CA TYR A 94 -8.17 -15.59 0.40
C TYR A 94 -8.99 -14.47 -0.27
N SER A 95 -9.61 -13.58 0.52
CA SER A 95 -10.39 -12.45 0.02
C SER A 95 -9.54 -11.48 -0.82
N ALA A 96 -8.33 -11.15 -0.37
CA ALA A 96 -7.42 -10.29 -1.14
C ALA A 96 -6.97 -10.95 -2.45
N ALA A 97 -6.66 -12.25 -2.43
CA ALA A 97 -6.33 -13.01 -3.62
C ALA A 97 -7.50 -13.11 -4.61
N LYS A 98 -8.74 -13.20 -4.11
CA LYS A 98 -9.95 -13.18 -4.93
C LYS A 98 -10.15 -11.83 -5.61
N GLN A 99 -9.93 -10.72 -4.90
CA GLN A 99 -10.00 -9.37 -5.50
C GLN A 99 -8.93 -9.15 -6.57
N LEU A 100 -7.72 -9.67 -6.37
CA LEU A 100 -6.66 -9.63 -7.39
C LEU A 100 -6.83 -10.63 -8.53
N ASP A 101 -7.83 -11.52 -8.43
CA ASP A 101 -8.13 -12.54 -9.41
C ASP A 101 -6.96 -13.49 -9.67
N ILE A 102 -6.35 -13.96 -8.57
CA ILE A 102 -5.21 -14.89 -8.61
C ILE A 102 -5.52 -16.27 -8.03
N VAL A 103 -6.73 -16.46 -7.48
CA VAL A 103 -7.15 -17.71 -6.82
C VAL A 103 -7.01 -18.92 -7.76
N ARG A 104 -7.46 -18.79 -9.01
CA ARG A 104 -7.36 -19.86 -10.02
C ARG A 104 -5.91 -20.20 -10.37
N ASN A 105 -5.03 -19.20 -10.35
CA ASN A 105 -3.62 -19.37 -10.69
C ASN A 105 -2.77 -19.87 -9.52
N GLY A 106 -3.23 -19.71 -8.29
CA GLY A 106 -2.48 -20.04 -7.07
C GLY A 106 -1.40 -18.99 -6.74
N ILE A 107 -0.60 -18.63 -7.73
CA ILE A 107 0.54 -17.72 -7.64
C ILE A 107 0.46 -16.70 -8.78
N ALA A 108 0.80 -15.44 -8.48
CA ALA A 108 0.90 -14.37 -9.48
C ALA A 108 2.11 -13.47 -9.22
N THR A 109 2.63 -12.82 -10.26
CA THR A 109 3.52 -11.67 -10.06
C THR A 109 2.67 -10.49 -9.60
N VAL A 110 3.10 -9.80 -8.55
CA VAL A 110 2.46 -8.59 -8.04
C VAL A 110 3.49 -7.51 -7.79
N GLU A 111 2.99 -6.28 -7.70
CA GLU A 111 3.72 -5.11 -7.27
C GLU A 111 3.15 -4.65 -5.93
N ILE A 112 4.01 -4.36 -4.96
CA ILE A 112 3.60 -3.84 -3.64
C ILE A 112 4.12 -2.43 -3.44
N THR A 113 3.26 -1.58 -2.89
CA THR A 113 3.55 -0.21 -2.51
C THR A 113 3.13 0.00 -1.06
N LYS A 114 4.05 0.46 -0.22
CA LYS A 114 3.72 0.84 1.16
C LYS A 114 2.90 2.13 1.15
N LEU A 115 1.81 2.16 1.90
CA LEU A 115 1.01 3.36 2.10
C LEU A 115 1.48 4.05 3.38
N ASP A 116 2.03 5.26 3.25
CA ASP A 116 2.52 6.05 4.38
C ASP A 116 1.41 6.89 5.05
N TYR A 117 0.30 7.13 4.35
CA TYR A 117 -0.89 7.80 4.88
C TYR A 117 -2.04 6.82 5.06
N TYR A 118 -2.73 6.87 6.20
CA TYR A 118 -3.96 6.12 6.40
C TYR A 118 -5.01 6.58 5.38
N PRO A 119 -5.54 5.70 4.50
CA PRO A 119 -6.62 6.07 3.59
C PRO A 119 -7.90 6.51 4.33
N ILE A 120 -7.99 6.20 5.63
CA ILE A 120 -9.08 6.65 6.51
C ILE A 120 -9.04 8.18 6.69
N LEU A 121 -7.87 8.83 6.68
CA LEU A 121 -7.78 10.29 6.79
C LEU A 121 -8.46 11.02 5.62
N LEU A 122 -8.51 10.43 4.42
CA LEU A 122 -9.31 10.98 3.32
C LEU A 122 -10.82 10.81 3.54
N SER A 123 -11.25 9.78 4.28
CA SER A 123 -12.66 9.55 4.61
C SER A 123 -13.17 10.32 5.83
N LEU A 124 -12.24 10.86 6.65
CA LEU A 124 -12.56 11.58 7.89
C LEU A 124 -12.64 13.09 7.72
N ILE A 125 -12.31 13.63 6.54
CA ILE A 125 -12.63 15.01 6.21
C ILE A 125 -14.07 15.00 5.70
N PRO A 126 -15.05 15.57 6.42
CA PRO A 126 -16.34 15.86 5.81
C PRO A 126 -16.07 16.92 4.76
N ILE A 127 -15.87 16.53 3.50
CA ILE A 127 -15.85 17.48 2.40
C ILE A 127 -17.27 18.07 2.40
N PRO A 128 -17.49 19.34 2.77
CA PRO A 128 -18.79 19.94 2.60
C PRO A 128 -19.12 19.76 1.12
N ARG A 129 -20.29 19.18 0.84
CA ARG A 129 -20.81 18.93 -0.50
C ARG A 129 -21.17 20.27 -1.15
N VAL A 130 -20.16 21.11 -1.35
CA VAL A 130 -20.20 22.35 -2.12
C VAL A 130 -19.27 22.07 -3.29
N LEU A 131 -19.89 22.10 -4.48
CA LEU A 131 -19.29 22.02 -5.81
C LEU A 131 -17.77 22.23 -5.80
N LEU A 132 -17.02 21.14 -5.70
CA LEU A 132 -15.66 21.11 -6.24
C LEU A 132 -15.82 20.45 -7.60
N SER A 133 -15.71 21.27 -8.63
CA SER A 133 -15.56 20.79 -9.99
C SER A 133 -14.35 19.85 -10.03
N VAL A 134 -14.32 18.91 -10.98
CA VAL A 134 -13.21 17.97 -11.12
C VAL A 134 -11.86 18.71 -11.18
N GLN A 135 -11.85 19.93 -11.74
CA GLN A 135 -10.71 20.85 -11.73
C GLN A 135 -10.21 21.22 -10.33
N ASP A 136 -11.09 21.47 -9.36
CA ASP A 136 -10.68 21.90 -8.01
C ASP A 136 -10.02 20.76 -7.22
N ILE A 137 -10.39 19.50 -7.49
CA ILE A 137 -9.72 18.33 -6.91
C ILE A 137 -8.30 18.20 -7.47
N TYR A 138 -8.14 18.38 -8.79
CA TYR A 138 -6.83 18.39 -9.42
C TYR A 138 -5.98 19.56 -8.91
N GLU A 139 -6.58 20.73 -8.73
CA GLU A 139 -5.90 21.92 -8.20
C GLU A 139 -5.48 21.73 -6.74
N VAL A 140 -6.26 21.03 -5.91
CA VAL A 140 -5.86 20.67 -4.54
C VAL A 140 -4.73 19.64 -4.55
N THR A 141 -4.78 18.61 -5.39
CA THR A 141 -3.64 17.71 -5.56
C THR A 141 -2.41 18.43 -6.11
N ASP A 142 -2.58 19.38 -7.03
CA ASP A 142 -1.51 20.17 -7.61
C ASP A 142 -0.99 21.25 -6.66
N LEU A 143 -1.80 21.74 -5.72
CA LEU A 143 -1.37 22.61 -4.62
C LEU A 143 -0.59 21.81 -3.58
N ILE A 144 -1.03 20.59 -3.28
CA ILE A 144 -0.30 19.62 -2.43
C ILE A 144 0.96 19.10 -3.15
N ASN A 145 1.02 19.14 -4.47
CA ASN A 145 2.22 18.76 -5.21
C ASN A 145 3.13 19.96 -5.51
N SER A 146 2.61 21.18 -5.64
CA SER A 146 3.38 22.41 -5.94
C SER A 146 3.91 23.12 -4.71
N LYS A 147 3.27 22.93 -3.54
CA LYS A 147 3.84 23.35 -2.24
C LYS A 147 5.01 22.45 -1.80
N TYR A 148 5.22 21.34 -2.51
CA TYR A 148 6.19 20.30 -2.19
C TYR A 148 7.06 19.92 -3.41
N ARG A 149 7.06 20.79 -4.44
CA ARG A 149 8.07 20.88 -5.49
C ARG A 149 9.01 22.04 -5.19
#